data_AF-A0A1Y2L2S6-F1
#
_entry.id   AF-A0A1Y2L2S6-F1
#
_cell.length_a   1.000
_cell.length_b   1.000
_cell.length_c   1.000
_cell.angle_alpha   90.00
_cell.angle_beta   90.00
_cell.angle_gamma   90.00
#
_symmetry.space_group_name_H-M   'P 1'
#
loop_
_entity.id
_entity.type
_entity.pdbx_description
1 polymer ?
#
loop_
_entity_poly.entity_id
_entity_poly.type
_entity_poly.pdbx_seq_one_letter_code
_entity_poly.pdbx_strand_id
1 'polypeptide(L)'
;MQAIPAIPATLFLTAIFAVMLTVLSLLVSLQRRSAKIGTGDGDNIVLRRRIRAHGNFIENAPLLVLVCAVLEISATASSATIWALAVAFMVARLLHALGVLKIPVVGSQAVGMVLQHVAILIGAALLLRGLI
;
A
#
# COMPACT_ATOMS: atom_id res chain seq x y z
N MET A 1 -2.66 -19.92 -26.75
CA MET A 1 -2.27 -19.10 -25.58
C MET A 1 -3.54 -18.83 -24.78
N GLN A 2 -3.72 -19.46 -23.62
CA GLN A 2 -4.86 -19.10 -22.77
C GLN A 2 -4.71 -17.62 -22.43
N ALA A 3 -5.75 -16.82 -22.73
CA ALA A 3 -5.73 -15.40 -22.40
C ALA A 3 -5.58 -15.30 -20.88
N ILE A 4 -4.57 -14.58 -20.42
CA ILE A 4 -4.43 -14.25 -19.00
C ILE A 4 -5.75 -13.59 -18.59
N PRO A 5 -6.44 -14.08 -17.54
CA PRO A 5 -7.66 -13.44 -17.08
C PRO A 5 -7.36 -11.96 -16.84
N ALA A 6 -8.24 -11.08 -17.34
CA ALA A 6 -8.05 -9.65 -17.13
C ALA A 6 -8.04 -9.41 -15.61
N ILE A 7 -6.94 -8.83 -15.12
CA ILE A 7 -6.74 -8.45 -13.71
C ILE A 7 -6.76 -6.91 -13.54
N PRO A 8 -7.84 -6.23 -13.99
CA PRO A 8 -7.85 -4.76 -14.11
C PRO A 8 -7.69 -4.05 -12.76
N ALA A 9 -8.25 -4.61 -11.66
CA ALA A 9 -8.13 -3.99 -10.35
C ALA A 9 -6.68 -4.10 -9.84
N THR A 10 -6.04 -5.26 -10.02
CA THR A 10 -4.64 -5.47 -9.67
C THR A 10 -3.72 -4.57 -10.48
N LEU A 11 -3.94 -4.44 -11.80
CA LEU A 11 -3.15 -3.55 -12.66
C LEU A 11 -3.21 -2.09 -12.19
N PHE A 12 -4.42 -1.60 -11.94
CA PHE A 12 -4.65 -0.25 -11.42
C PHE A 12 -3.95 -0.03 -10.08
N LEU A 13 -4.15 -0.94 -9.13
CA LEU A 13 -3.56 -0.85 -7.79
C LEU A 13 -2.03 -0.89 -7.84
N THR A 14 -1.47 -1.78 -8.65
CA THR A 14 -0.02 -1.94 -8.84
C THR A 14 0.60 -0.66 -9.41
N ALA A 15 -0.02 -0.07 -10.43
CA ALA A 15 0.48 1.16 -11.06
C ALA A 15 0.55 2.31 -10.06
N ILE A 16 -0.52 2.54 -9.29
CA ILE A 16 -0.55 3.60 -8.28
C ILE A 16 0.46 3.33 -7.17
N PHE A 17 0.54 2.08 -6.68
CA PHE A 17 1.45 1.73 -5.60
C PHE A 17 2.92 1.82 -6.01
N ALA A 18 3.24 1.51 -7.26
CA ALA A 18 4.59 1.71 -7.81
C ALA A 18 4.99 3.19 -7.79
N VAL A 19 4.09 4.09 -8.22
CA VAL A 19 4.32 5.54 -8.16
C VAL A 19 4.50 6.00 -6.71
N MET A 20 3.61 5.60 -5.80
CA MET A 20 3.68 5.98 -4.38
C MET A 20 4.97 5.50 -3.71
N LEU A 21 5.37 4.24 -3.93
CA LEU A 21 6.61 3.68 -3.41
C LEU A 21 7.82 4.47 -3.91
N THR A 22 7.85 4.78 -5.20
CA THR A 22 8.94 5.54 -5.82
C THR A 22 9.04 6.94 -5.21
N VAL A 23 7.92 7.63 -5.04
CA VAL A 23 7.89 8.95 -4.39
C VAL A 23 8.43 8.88 -2.95
N LEU A 24 7.99 7.91 -2.15
CA LEU A 24 8.46 7.74 -0.77
C LEU A 24 9.97 7.44 -0.72
N SER A 25 10.46 6.59 -1.64
CA SER A 25 11.89 6.27 -1.75
C SER A 25 12.73 7.50 -2.14
N LEU A 26 12.24 8.30 -3.09
CA LEU A 26 12.87 9.56 -3.48
C LEU A 26 12.92 10.55 -2.31
N LEU A 27 11.84 10.68 -1.53
CA LEU A 27 11.83 11.55 -0.35
C LEU A 27 12.88 11.15 0.69
N VAL A 28 13.11 9.85 0.90
CA VAL A 28 14.20 9.35 1.76
C VAL A 28 15.56 9.72 1.16
N SER A 29 15.75 9.44 -0.13
CA SER A 29 17.03 9.64 -0.83
C SER A 29 17.45 11.12 -0.87
N LEU A 30 16.50 12.02 -1.17
CA LEU A 30 16.73 13.47 -1.16
C LEU A 30 17.05 13.98 0.26
N GLN A 31 16.37 13.45 1.29
CA GLN A 31 16.66 13.84 2.67
C GLN A 31 18.06 13.39 3.11
N ARG A 32 18.48 12.17 2.73
CA ARG A 32 19.83 11.66 3.00
C ARG A 32 20.89 12.55 2.37
N ARG A 33 20.69 12.90 1.09
CA ARG A 33 21.62 13.78 0.36
C ARG A 33 21.71 15.16 1.03
N SER A 34 20.58 15.75 1.40
CA SER A 34 20.55 17.06 2.06
C SER A 34 21.22 17.05 3.44
N ALA A 35 21.00 15.99 4.24
CA ALA A 35 21.56 15.85 5.58
C ALA A 35 22.99 15.25 5.59
N LYS A 36 23.54 14.85 4.44
CA LYS A 36 24.83 14.15 4.29
C LYS A 36 24.92 12.86 5.14
N ILE A 37 23.83 12.10 5.22
CA ILE A 37 23.73 10.87 6.01
C ILE A 37 23.79 9.64 5.09
N GLY A 38 24.87 8.86 5.18
CA GLY A 38 25.09 7.67 4.37
C GLY A 38 24.25 6.45 4.80
N THR A 39 24.21 6.15 6.10
CA THR A 39 23.52 4.97 6.67
C THR A 39 22.71 5.36 7.92
N GLY A 40 21.74 4.52 8.30
CA GLY A 40 20.86 4.80 9.43
C GLY A 40 19.98 6.05 9.23
N ASP A 41 19.59 6.72 10.31
CA ASP A 41 18.85 7.97 10.28
C ASP A 41 19.63 9.18 10.84
N GLY A 42 20.84 8.97 11.36
CA GLY A 42 21.74 10.02 11.85
C GLY A 42 21.09 10.98 12.84
N ASP A 43 20.19 10.46 13.69
CA ASP A 43 19.36 11.23 14.63
C ASP A 43 18.50 12.33 14.00
N ASN A 44 18.38 12.32 12.67
CA ASN A 44 17.53 13.24 11.94
C ASN A 44 16.08 12.77 12.00
N ILE A 45 15.26 13.46 12.80
CA ILE A 45 13.83 13.14 13.00
C ILE A 45 13.04 13.11 11.69
N VAL A 46 13.36 13.99 10.73
CA VAL A 46 12.69 14.04 9.42
C VAL A 46 13.03 12.81 8.59
N LEU A 47 14.32 12.45 8.55
CA LEU A 47 14.78 11.25 7.86
C LEU A 47 14.17 9.98 8.47
N ARG A 48 14.17 9.86 9.80
CA ARG A 48 13.54 8.75 10.54
C ARG A 48 12.06 8.57 10.15
N ARG A 49 11.30 9.67 10.09
CA ARG A 49 9.89 9.64 9.66
C ARG A 49 9.74 9.17 8.21
N ARG A 50 10.53 9.70 7.28
CA ARG A 50 10.48 9.30 5.86
C ARG A 50 10.85 7.83 5.67
N ILE A 51 11.86 7.33 6.39
CA ILE A 51 12.26 5.91 6.38
C ILE A 51 11.09 5.04 6.85
N ARG A 52 10.42 5.39 7.96
CA ARG A 52 9.27 4.61 8.44
C ARG A 52 8.06 4.71 7.53
N ALA A 53 7.84 5.84 6.86
CA ALA A 53 6.79 5.99 5.85
C ALA A 53 7.01 5.02 4.67
N HIS A 54 8.23 4.98 4.15
CA HIS A 54 8.65 4.08 3.07
C HIS A 54 8.59 2.61 3.52
N GLY A 55 9.15 2.30 4.69
CA GLY A 55 9.15 0.97 5.29
C GLY A 55 7.74 0.41 5.46
N ASN A 56 6.86 1.17 6.10
CA ASN A 56 5.47 0.76 6.29
C ASN A 56 4.74 0.53 4.95
N PHE A 57 5.06 1.32 3.91
CA PHE A 57 4.48 1.12 2.58
C PHE A 57 4.93 -0.22 1.99
N ILE A 58 6.24 -0.47 1.92
CA ILE A 58 6.77 -1.69 1.27
C ILE A 58 6.49 -2.97 2.08
N GLU A 59 6.35 -2.87 3.40
CA GLU A 59 5.97 -3.98 4.27
C GLU A 59 4.55 -4.51 3.97
N ASN A 60 3.65 -3.66 3.47
CA ASN A 60 2.22 -4.01 3.35
C ASN A 60 1.68 -3.99 1.91
N ALA A 61 2.05 -2.99 1.12
CA ALA A 61 1.49 -2.79 -0.22
C ALA A 61 1.69 -3.98 -1.18
N PRO A 62 2.84 -4.68 -1.21
CA PRO A 62 3.04 -5.82 -2.11
C PRO A 62 2.13 -7.01 -1.79
N LEU A 63 1.98 -7.36 -0.50
CA LEU A 63 1.08 -8.45 -0.07
C LEU A 63 -0.36 -8.17 -0.51
N LEU A 64 -0.72 -6.90 -0.47
CA LEU A 64 -2.05 -6.41 -0.75
C LEU A 64 -2.38 -6.51 -2.25
N VAL A 65 -1.43 -6.10 -3.11
CA VAL A 65 -1.50 -6.32 -4.56
C VAL A 65 -1.58 -7.82 -4.87
N LEU A 66 -0.79 -8.65 -4.17
CA LEU A 66 -0.82 -10.09 -4.33
C LEU A 66 -2.18 -10.70 -3.99
N VAL A 67 -2.82 -10.26 -2.90
CA VAL A 67 -4.17 -10.69 -2.52
C VAL A 67 -5.18 -10.37 -3.63
N CYS A 68 -5.18 -9.14 -4.16
CA CYS A 68 -6.03 -8.77 -5.30
C CYS A 68 -5.75 -9.64 -6.53
N ALA A 69 -4.47 -9.88 -6.86
CA ALA A 69 -4.07 -10.70 -7.99
C ALA A 69 -4.59 -12.13 -7.87
N VAL A 70 -4.45 -12.73 -6.69
CA VAL A 70 -4.92 -14.10 -6.45
C VAL A 70 -6.45 -14.15 -6.51
N LEU A 71 -7.16 -13.16 -5.95
CA LEU A 71 -8.63 -13.09 -6.03
C LEU A 71 -9.13 -13.00 -7.48
N GLU A 72 -8.49 -12.19 -8.33
CA GLU A 72 -8.87 -12.07 -9.75
C GLU A 72 -8.51 -13.31 -10.56
N ILE A 73 -7.30 -13.88 -10.37
CA ILE A 73 -6.84 -15.07 -11.10
C ILE A 73 -7.65 -16.31 -10.71
N SER A 74 -7.98 -16.47 -9.43
CA SER A 74 -8.77 -17.61 -8.94
C SER A 74 -10.27 -17.46 -9.19
N ALA A 75 -10.73 -16.28 -9.63
CA ALA A 75 -12.15 -15.96 -9.82
C ALA A 75 -13.02 -16.26 -8.58
N THR A 76 -12.45 -16.19 -7.38
CA THR A 76 -13.10 -16.55 -6.11
C THR A 76 -13.99 -15.45 -5.54
N ALA A 77 -13.85 -14.21 -6.04
CA ALA A 77 -14.66 -13.08 -5.65
C ALA A 77 -15.22 -12.35 -6.88
N SER A 78 -16.38 -11.70 -6.72
CA SER A 78 -16.95 -10.89 -7.78
C SER A 78 -16.05 -9.70 -8.12
N SER A 79 -16.05 -9.27 -9.39
CA SER A 79 -15.30 -8.08 -9.83
C SER A 79 -15.61 -6.85 -8.98
N ALA A 80 -16.87 -6.64 -8.60
CA ALA A 80 -17.29 -5.54 -7.74
C ALA A 80 -16.63 -5.61 -6.34
N THR A 81 -16.54 -6.81 -5.75
CA THR A 81 -15.88 -7.01 -4.44
C THR A 81 -14.39 -6.68 -4.51
N ILE A 82 -13.71 -7.11 -5.58
CA ILE A 82 -12.28 -6.89 -5.75
C ILE A 82 -11.99 -5.40 -5.97
N TRP A 83 -12.80 -4.71 -6.77
CA TRP A 83 -12.70 -3.25 -6.93
C TRP A 83 -12.97 -2.49 -5.65
N ALA A 84 -13.98 -2.90 -4.87
CA ALA A 84 -14.26 -2.29 -3.57
C ALA A 84 -13.06 -2.43 -2.62
N LEU A 85 -12.43 -3.62 -2.57
CA LEU A 85 -11.20 -3.83 -1.82
C LEU A 85 -10.07 -2.92 -2.33
N ALA A 86 -9.76 -2.96 -3.63
CA ALA A 86 -8.68 -2.17 -4.23
C ALA A 86 -8.83 -0.66 -3.95
N VAL A 87 -10.04 -0.11 -4.09
CA VAL A 87 -10.33 1.30 -3.80
C VAL A 87 -10.23 1.60 -2.31
N ALA A 88 -10.80 0.77 -1.44
CA ALA A 88 -10.72 0.96 0.02
C ALA A 88 -9.26 0.99 0.49
N PHE A 89 -8.43 0.11 -0.06
CA PHE A 89 -7.00 0.08 0.20
C PHE A 89 -6.25 1.30 -0.31
N MET A 90 -6.54 1.74 -1.53
CA MET A 90 -5.96 2.97 -2.06
C MET A 90 -6.29 4.16 -1.15
N VAL A 91 -7.55 4.31 -0.73
CA VAL A 91 -7.98 5.37 0.20
C VAL A 91 -7.25 5.26 1.53
N ALA A 92 -7.12 4.06 2.10
CA ALA A 92 -6.37 3.83 3.34
C ALA A 92 -4.91 4.29 3.21
N ARG A 93 -4.25 4.03 2.08
CA ARG A 93 -2.86 4.48 1.81
C ARG A 93 -2.77 5.98 1.62
N LEU A 94 -3.75 6.61 0.97
CA LEU A 94 -3.80 8.06 0.85
C LEU A 94 -3.96 8.72 2.22
N LEU A 95 -4.90 8.28 3.05
CA LEU A 95 -5.09 8.78 4.41
C LEU A 95 -3.82 8.59 5.27
N HIS A 96 -3.16 7.43 5.15
CA HIS A 96 -1.90 7.19 5.84
C HIS A 96 -0.79 8.14 5.39
N ALA A 97 -0.62 8.32 4.08
CA ALA A 97 0.39 9.23 3.53
C ALA A 97 0.13 10.69 3.94
N LEU A 98 -1.12 11.16 3.91
CA LEU A 98 -1.50 12.51 4.33
C LEU A 98 -1.14 12.77 5.81
N GLY A 99 -1.45 11.81 6.69
CA GLY A 99 -1.13 11.91 8.12
C GLY A 99 0.38 11.93 8.40
N VAL A 100 1.15 11.10 7.68
CA VAL A 100 2.61 11.06 7.81
C VAL A 100 3.27 12.33 7.28
N LEU A 101 2.71 12.92 6.22
CA LEU A 101 3.18 14.19 5.65
C LEU A 101 2.73 15.43 6.44
N LYS A 102 1.99 15.25 7.56
CA LYS A 102 1.46 16.33 8.41
C LYS A 102 0.61 17.36 7.68
N ILE A 103 -0.11 16.92 6.65
CA ILE A 103 -1.23 17.69 6.08
C ILE A 103 -2.33 17.74 7.16
N PRO A 104 -3.07 18.85 7.37
CA PRO A 104 -3.88 19.12 8.59
C PRO A 104 -5.10 18.19 8.77
N VAL A 105 -4.86 16.91 9.01
CA VAL A 105 -5.85 15.88 9.32
C VAL A 105 -5.28 15.01 10.44
N VAL A 106 -5.53 15.43 11.68
CA VAL A 106 -5.08 14.71 12.90
C VAL A 106 -5.70 13.30 12.91
N GLY A 107 -4.88 12.27 13.15
CA GLY A 107 -5.35 10.88 13.27
C GLY A 107 -5.52 10.09 11.96
N SER A 108 -5.42 10.74 10.80
CA SER A 108 -5.55 10.10 9.47
C SER A 108 -4.59 8.92 9.25
N GLN A 109 -3.39 8.97 9.84
CA GLN A 109 -2.43 7.87 9.80
C GLN A 109 -2.93 6.60 10.49
N ALA A 110 -3.57 6.73 11.66
CA ALA A 110 -4.05 5.58 12.41
C ALA A 110 -5.25 4.94 11.70
N VAL A 111 -6.16 5.78 11.19
CA VAL A 111 -7.31 5.33 10.38
C VAL A 111 -6.83 4.60 9.13
N GLY A 112 -5.85 5.16 8.41
CA GLY A 112 -5.26 4.51 7.24
C GLY A 112 -4.61 3.16 7.55
N MET A 113 -3.89 3.06 8.67
CA MET A 113 -3.32 1.77 9.11
C MET A 113 -4.41 0.74 9.44
N VAL A 114 -5.44 1.11 10.19
CA VAL A 114 -6.52 0.19 10.56
C VAL A 114 -7.27 -0.30 9.32
N LEU A 115 -7.67 0.62 8.44
CA LEU A 115 -8.37 0.26 7.19
C LEU A 115 -7.55 -0.70 6.32
N GLN A 116 -6.23 -0.50 6.24
CA GLN A 116 -5.35 -1.41 5.52
C GLN A 116 -5.36 -2.82 6.14
N HIS A 117 -5.23 -2.97 7.45
CA HIS A 117 -5.22 -4.29 8.07
C HIS A 117 -6.58 -4.99 7.93
N VAL A 118 -7.68 -4.25 8.12
CA VAL A 118 -9.04 -4.77 7.95
C VAL A 118 -9.24 -5.30 6.53
N ALA A 119 -8.84 -4.52 5.52
CA ALA A 119 -9.03 -4.96 4.14
C ALA A 119 -8.12 -6.15 3.77
N ILE A 120 -6.90 -6.28 4.35
CA ILE A 120 -6.06 -7.48 4.19
C ILE A 120 -6.77 -8.70 4.79
N LEU A 121 -7.36 -8.57 5.98
CA LEU A 121 -8.09 -9.65 6.64
C LEU A 121 -9.33 -10.07 5.84
N ILE A 122 -10.07 -9.11 5.26
CA ILE A 122 -11.19 -9.41 4.37
C ILE A 122 -10.71 -10.17 3.13
N GLY A 123 -9.63 -9.70 2.49
CA GLY A 123 -9.05 -10.38 1.33
C GLY A 123 -8.59 -11.80 1.66
N ALA A 124 -7.93 -12.01 2.80
CA ALA A 124 -7.55 -13.33 3.29
C ALA A 124 -8.76 -14.23 3.53
N ALA A 125 -9.84 -13.71 4.13
CA ALA A 125 -11.08 -14.46 4.35
C ALA A 125 -11.74 -14.88 3.02
N LEU A 126 -11.73 -14.02 2.00
CA LEU A 126 -12.24 -14.35 0.67
C LEU A 126 -11.39 -15.44 -0.01
N LEU A 127 -10.07 -15.36 0.12
CA LEU A 127 -9.17 -16.40 -0.40
C LEU A 127 -9.43 -17.75 0.27
N LEU A 128 -9.58 -17.78 1.60
CA LEU A 128 -9.91 -19.00 2.34
C LEU A 128 -11.27 -19.57 1.96
N ARG A 129 -12.27 -18.72 1.75
CA ARG A 129 -13.59 -19.14 1.26
C ARG A 129 -13.49 -19.81 -0.11
N GLY A 130 -12.59 -19.35 -0.98
CA GLY A 130 -12.38 -19.94 -2.30
C GLY A 130 -11.78 -21.36 -2.30
N LEU A 131 -11.32 -21.87 -1.15
CA LEU A 131 -10.78 -23.22 -1.00
C LEU A 131 -11.86 -24.27 -0.70
N ILE A 132 -13.06 -23.85 -0.29
CA ILE A 132 -14.17 -24.70 0.17
C ILE A 132 -15.26 -24.69 -0.90
#